data_AF-A0A1I8BG54-F1
#
_entry.id   AF-A0A1I8BG54-F1
#
_cell.length_a   1.000
_cell.length_b   1.000
_cell.length_c   1.000
_cell.angle_alpha   90.00
_cell.angle_beta   90.00
_cell.angle_gamma   90.00
#
_symmetry.space_group_name_H-M   'P 1'
#
loop_
_entity.id
_entity.type
_entity.pdbx_description
1 polymer ?
#
loop_
_entity_poly.entity_id
_entity_poly.type
_entity_poly.pdbx_seq_one_letter_code
_entity_poly.pdbx_strand_id
1 'polypeptide(L)'
;MSLLNTLKSVVLLILFLFLILTLLNSDVDNCYEEGKTRSFSGSFANSGSNETTTMVLKLMKLGIVEGYAIRRIKMFNDRIYLARYRRSYWFGTRYYSLDNKYFLETRETCSYRMRNEERKDLEYEEHTEPILEIVYQ
;
A
#
# COMPACT_ATOMS: atom_id res chain seq x y z
N MET A 1 -35.45 -42.52 9.94
CA MET A 1 -34.45 -41.47 10.22
C MET A 1 -34.99 -40.18 9.62
N SER A 2 -35.47 -39.25 10.47
CA SER A 2 -36.45 -38.21 10.10
C SER A 2 -35.89 -37.15 9.14
N LEU A 3 -36.66 -36.78 8.10
CA LEU A 3 -36.43 -35.64 7.19
C LEU A 3 -36.10 -34.33 7.94
N LEU A 4 -36.57 -34.21 9.19
CA LEU A 4 -36.29 -33.07 10.05
C LEU A 4 -34.81 -32.98 10.47
N ASN A 5 -34.15 -34.13 10.63
CA ASN A 5 -32.73 -34.18 11.02
C ASN A 5 -31.80 -33.86 9.84
N THR A 6 -32.19 -34.27 8.62
CA THR A 6 -31.44 -33.92 7.41
C THR A 6 -31.57 -32.43 7.11
N LEU A 7 -32.75 -31.83 7.31
CA LEU A 7 -32.93 -30.39 7.10
C LEU A 7 -32.12 -29.54 8.09
N LYS A 8 -32.10 -29.92 9.38
CA LYS A 8 -31.28 -29.26 10.41
C LYS A 8 -29.78 -29.32 10.08
N SER A 9 -29.31 -30.47 9.59
CA SER A 9 -27.91 -30.67 9.23
C SER A 9 -27.49 -29.80 8.04
N VAL A 10 -28.34 -29.64 7.03
CA VAL A 10 -28.05 -28.79 5.86
C VAL A 10 -28.01 -27.31 6.24
N VAL A 11 -28.96 -26.84 7.06
CA VAL A 11 -28.95 -25.44 7.54
C VAL A 11 -27.70 -25.13 8.36
N LEU A 12 -27.28 -26.08 9.21
CA LEU A 12 -26.06 -25.93 10.01
C LEU A 12 -24.81 -25.86 9.11
N LEU A 13 -24.76 -26.67 8.05
CA LEU A 13 -23.65 -26.67 7.09
C LEU A 13 -23.55 -25.34 6.34
N ILE A 14 -24.69 -24.76 5.92
CA ILE A 14 -24.74 -23.47 5.23
C ILE A 14 -24.30 -22.33 6.17
N LEU A 15 -24.77 -22.33 7.42
CA LEU A 15 -24.35 -21.35 8.43
C LEU A 15 -22.84 -21.46 8.71
N PHE A 16 -22.31 -22.68 8.78
CA PHE A 16 -20.88 -22.92 8.96
C PHE A 16 -20.06 -22.42 7.76
N LEU A 17 -20.54 -22.66 6.53
CA LEU A 17 -19.90 -22.15 5.31
C LEU A 17 -19.91 -20.62 5.27
N PHE A 18 -21.02 -19.99 5.68
CA PHE A 18 -21.14 -18.54 5.75
C PHE A 18 -20.20 -17.94 6.80
N LEU A 19 -20.06 -18.60 7.95
CA LEU A 19 -19.11 -18.22 9.00
C LEU A 19 -17.64 -18.32 8.50
N ILE A 20 -17.30 -19.39 7.77
CA ILE A 20 -15.98 -19.55 7.14
C ILE A 20 -15.74 -18.44 6.12
N LEU A 21 -16.75 -18.08 5.30
CA LEU A 21 -16.63 -16.96 4.36
C LEU A 21 -16.40 -15.63 5.08
N THR A 22 -17.08 -15.37 6.20
CA THR A 22 -16.84 -14.15 6.99
C THR A 22 -15.48 -14.12 7.67
N LEU A 23 -14.94 -15.28 8.08
CA LEU A 23 -13.60 -15.41 8.65
C LEU A 23 -12.50 -15.30 7.58
N LEU A 24 -12.76 -15.72 6.32
CA LEU A 24 -11.85 -15.50 5.20
C LEU A 24 -11.83 -14.05 4.74
N ASN A 25 -12.92 -13.32 4.95
CA ASN A 25 -13.05 -11.88 4.67
C ASN A 25 -12.68 -10.99 5.85
N SER A 26 -12.15 -11.53 6.96
CA SER A 26 -11.37 -10.69 7.84
C SER A 26 -10.06 -10.42 7.11
N ASP A 27 -10.05 -9.37 6.28
CA ASP A 27 -8.85 -8.59 6.05
C ASP A 27 -8.42 -8.11 7.43
N VAL A 28 -7.71 -8.98 8.14
CA VAL A 28 -6.89 -8.58 9.27
C VAL A 28 -5.99 -7.53 8.66
N ASP A 29 -6.23 -6.27 9.04
CA ASP A 29 -5.34 -5.14 8.87
C ASP A 29 -4.01 -5.52 9.54
N ASN A 30 -3.25 -6.36 8.86
CA ASN A 30 -2.01 -6.90 9.37
C ASN A 30 -0.98 -5.84 9.06
N CYS A 31 -0.85 -4.93 10.00
CA CYS A 31 0.23 -3.97 10.12
C CYS A 31 1.55 -4.75 10.01
N TYR A 32 2.17 -4.75 8.83
CA TYR A 32 3.53 -5.26 8.73
C TYR A 32 4.48 -4.22 9.32
N GLU A 33 5.19 -4.60 10.37
CA GLU A 33 6.09 -3.71 11.09
C GLU A 33 7.28 -3.21 10.24
N GLU A 34 7.50 -1.91 10.40
CA GLU A 34 8.73 -1.12 10.28
C GLU A 34 9.55 -1.18 8.98
N GLY A 35 9.15 -0.34 8.02
CA GLY A 35 10.13 0.60 7.46
C GLY A 35 10.44 1.65 8.51
N LYS A 36 11.66 1.67 9.09
CA LYS A 36 12.13 2.71 10.03
C LYS A 36 12.37 4.06 9.33
N THR A 37 11.43 4.50 8.50
CA THR A 37 11.54 5.78 7.81
C THR A 37 11.33 6.89 8.82
N ARG A 38 12.35 7.75 8.93
CA ARG A 38 12.26 8.96 9.74
C ARG A 38 11.35 9.95 9.03
N SER A 39 10.38 10.49 9.75
CA SER A 39 9.64 11.67 9.31
C SER A 39 10.62 12.85 9.16
N PHE A 40 10.21 13.89 8.43
CA PHE A 40 10.97 15.14 8.35
C PHE A 40 11.08 15.86 9.71
N SER A 41 10.14 15.60 10.63
CA SER A 41 10.20 16.08 12.03
C SER A 41 11.11 15.24 12.93
N GLY A 42 11.71 14.16 12.40
CA GLY A 42 12.64 13.28 13.13
C GLY A 42 11.97 12.14 13.91
N SER A 43 10.64 12.16 14.04
CA SER A 43 9.86 11.02 14.54
C SER A 43 9.85 9.86 13.53
N PHE A 44 9.23 8.73 13.85
CA PHE A 44 8.98 7.68 12.86
C PHE A 44 7.74 8.04 12.03
N ALA A 45 7.78 7.69 10.73
CA ALA A 45 6.62 7.83 9.86
C ALA A 45 5.51 6.85 10.29
N ASN A 46 4.25 7.28 10.17
CA ASN A 46 3.08 6.45 10.44
C ASN A 46 2.79 5.53 9.22
N SER A 47 2.08 4.42 9.39
CA SER A 47 1.64 3.58 8.27
C SER A 47 0.52 4.21 7.43
N GLY A 48 -0.09 5.29 7.93
CA GLY A 48 -1.24 5.96 7.33
C GLY A 48 -2.49 5.07 7.31
N SER A 49 -3.55 5.49 6.61
CA SER A 49 -4.79 4.69 6.51
C SER A 49 -4.71 3.66 5.38
N ASN A 50 -5.13 2.41 5.62
CA ASN A 50 -5.02 1.32 4.65
C ASN A 50 -5.77 1.60 3.32
N GLU A 51 -6.97 2.18 3.38
CA GLU A 51 -7.77 2.52 2.20
C GLU A 51 -7.08 3.56 1.29
N THR A 52 -6.58 4.65 1.89
CA THR A 52 -5.86 5.70 1.14
C THR A 52 -4.60 5.14 0.50
N THR A 53 -3.84 4.35 1.27
CA THR A 53 -2.62 3.70 0.79
C THR A 53 -2.90 2.79 -0.41
N THR A 54 -3.95 1.97 -0.35
CA THR A 54 -4.34 1.08 -1.45
C THR A 54 -4.74 1.84 -2.73
N MET A 55 -5.56 2.89 -2.60
CA MET A 55 -5.95 3.70 -3.77
C MET A 55 -4.77 4.44 -4.39
N VAL A 56 -3.89 4.99 -3.56
CA VAL A 56 -2.67 5.67 -3.97
C VAL A 56 -1.77 4.72 -4.75
N LEU A 57 -1.54 3.51 -4.22
CA LEU A 57 -0.75 2.48 -4.89
C LEU A 57 -1.31 2.13 -6.27
N LYS A 58 -2.64 1.99 -6.37
CA LYS A 58 -3.30 1.74 -7.64
C LYS A 58 -3.07 2.88 -8.62
N LEU A 59 -3.24 4.14 -8.21
CA LEU A 59 -3.00 5.31 -9.06
C LEU A 59 -1.55 5.42 -9.50
N MET A 60 -0.60 5.10 -8.61
CA MET A 60 0.82 5.08 -8.93
C MET A 60 1.17 4.00 -9.95
N LYS A 61 0.70 2.78 -9.73
CA LYS A 61 0.91 1.67 -10.68
C LYS A 61 0.30 1.99 -12.04
N LEU A 62 -0.89 2.58 -12.07
CA LEU A 62 -1.51 3.06 -13.31
C LEU A 62 -0.61 4.07 -14.03
N GLY A 63 0.03 4.99 -13.30
CA GLY A 63 0.93 5.99 -13.89
C GLY A 63 2.29 5.45 -14.35
N ILE A 64 2.77 4.34 -13.77
CA ILE A 64 4.09 3.76 -14.02
C ILE A 64 4.03 2.61 -15.04
N VAL A 65 3.13 1.64 -14.81
CA VAL A 65 3.04 0.38 -15.53
C VAL A 65 2.00 0.44 -16.64
N GLU A 66 0.82 0.98 -16.34
CA GLU A 66 -0.33 0.98 -17.26
C GLU A 66 -0.47 2.32 -18.02
N GLY A 67 0.51 3.21 -17.90
CA GLY A 67 0.52 4.51 -18.55
C GLY A 67 0.85 4.40 -20.05
N TYR A 68 0.47 5.43 -20.82
CA TYR A 68 0.71 5.50 -22.27
C TYR A 68 2.20 5.38 -22.67
N ALA A 69 3.10 5.68 -21.74
CA ALA A 69 4.52 5.38 -21.85
C ALA A 69 4.93 4.57 -20.61
N ILE A 70 5.15 3.27 -20.79
CA ILE A 70 5.74 2.41 -19.76
C ILE A 70 7.06 3.05 -19.36
N ARG A 71 7.16 3.48 -18.10
CA ARG A 71 8.35 4.16 -17.59
C ARG A 71 9.21 3.16 -16.84
N ARG A 72 10.47 3.02 -17.27
CA ARG A 72 11.50 2.47 -16.40
C ARG A 72 11.64 3.41 -15.22
N ILE A 73 11.45 2.85 -14.04
CA ILE A 73 11.56 3.59 -12.81
C ILE A 73 13.03 3.91 -12.60
N LYS A 74 13.37 5.20 -12.69
CA LYS A 74 14.54 5.70 -11.99
C LYS A 74 14.20 5.62 -10.51
N MET A 75 14.73 4.59 -9.84
CA MET A 75 15.03 4.78 -8.43
C MET A 75 15.78 6.11 -8.33
N PHE A 76 15.52 6.91 -7.31
CA PHE A 76 16.25 8.15 -7.05
C PHE A 76 15.69 9.46 -7.64
N ASN A 77 14.44 9.61 -8.10
CA ASN A 77 13.92 10.99 -8.32
C ASN A 77 12.41 11.15 -8.46
N ASP A 78 11.68 10.06 -8.63
CA ASP A 78 10.27 10.22 -8.93
C ASP A 78 9.49 10.60 -7.67
N ARG A 79 8.77 11.71 -7.81
CA ARG A 79 7.76 12.17 -6.89
C ARG A 79 6.51 12.46 -7.69
N ILE A 80 5.40 11.94 -7.23
CA ILE A 80 4.10 12.26 -7.81
C ILE A 80 3.29 13.09 -6.82
N TYR A 81 2.69 14.17 -7.31
CA TYR A 81 1.69 14.91 -6.55
C TYR A 81 0.31 14.42 -6.96
N LEU A 82 -0.44 13.84 -6.02
CA LEU A 82 -1.81 13.43 -6.28
C LEU A 82 -2.77 14.52 -5.78
N ALA A 83 -3.28 15.32 -6.72
CA ALA A 83 -4.15 16.45 -6.43
C ALA A 83 -5.39 16.08 -5.59
N ARG A 84 -5.97 14.88 -5.83
CA ARG A 84 -7.10 14.35 -5.06
C ARG A 84 -6.83 14.30 -3.56
N TYR A 85 -5.63 13.89 -3.18
CA TYR A 85 -5.20 13.78 -1.78
C TYR A 85 -4.48 15.04 -1.30
N ARG A 86 -4.10 15.92 -2.23
CA ARG A 86 -3.28 17.12 -2.00
C ARG A 86 -1.93 16.78 -1.36
N ARG A 87 -1.38 15.61 -1.68
CA ARG A 87 -0.17 15.04 -1.07
C ARG A 87 0.89 14.74 -2.11
N SER A 88 2.14 14.88 -1.68
CA SER A 88 3.30 14.43 -2.43
C SER A 88 3.66 13.02 -2.00
N TYR A 89 4.02 12.19 -2.96
CA TYR A 89 4.43 10.81 -2.73
C TYR A 89 5.79 10.58 -3.38
N TRP A 90 6.74 10.11 -2.58
CA TRP A 90 8.09 9.80 -2.99
C TRP A 90 8.26 8.30 -3.16
N PHE A 91 8.87 7.91 -4.28
CA PHE A 91 9.20 6.53 -4.57
C PHE A 91 10.58 6.19 -3.96
N GLY A 92 10.57 5.59 -2.77
CA GLY A 92 11.77 5.31 -1.98
C GLY A 92 12.08 6.41 -0.95
N THR A 93 13.02 6.10 -0.05
CA THR A 93 13.33 6.93 1.12
C THR A 93 14.48 7.91 0.90
N ARG A 94 15.34 7.67 -0.10
CA ARG A 94 16.61 8.42 -0.30
C ARG A 94 16.44 9.89 -0.66
N TYR A 95 15.49 10.23 -1.55
CA TYR A 95 15.24 11.62 -1.93
C TYR A 95 14.26 12.30 -1.00
N TYR A 96 13.32 11.54 -0.48
CA TYR A 96 12.50 12.00 0.63
C TYR A 96 13.38 12.56 1.76
N SER A 97 14.48 11.89 2.15
CA SER A 97 15.39 12.43 3.18
C SER A 97 16.21 13.66 2.75
N LEU A 98 16.18 14.05 1.47
CA LEU A 98 16.88 15.22 0.92
C LEU A 98 15.91 16.36 0.52
N ASP A 99 14.61 16.08 0.40
CA ASP A 99 13.61 16.98 -0.18
C ASP A 99 12.91 17.84 0.90
N ASN A 100 13.66 18.75 1.53
CA ASN A 100 13.11 19.66 2.56
C ASN A 100 12.17 20.74 1.99
N LYS A 101 12.07 20.90 0.66
CA LYS A 101 11.30 21.99 0.04
C LYS A 101 9.79 21.80 0.13
N TYR A 102 9.33 20.56 0.19
CA TYR A 102 7.91 20.22 0.18
C TYR A 102 7.43 19.62 1.50
N PHE A 103 8.27 19.73 2.53
CA PHE A 103 7.90 19.39 3.89
C PHE A 103 6.84 20.36 4.40
N LEU A 104 5.74 19.80 4.90
CA LEU A 104 4.64 20.53 5.52
C LEU A 104 4.55 20.14 7.00
N GLU A 105 5.06 20.99 7.89
CA GLU A 105 5.08 20.76 9.35
C GLU A 105 3.71 20.36 9.93
N THR A 106 2.62 20.89 9.36
CA THR A 106 1.26 20.63 9.82
C THR A 106 0.73 19.24 9.41
N ARG A 107 1.54 18.39 8.80
CA ARG A 107 1.11 17.09 8.28
C ARG A 107 2.02 15.97 8.73
N GLU A 108 1.40 14.87 9.11
CA GLU A 108 2.11 13.64 9.46
C GLU A 108 2.71 12.98 8.21
N THR A 109 3.99 12.62 8.30
CA THR A 109 4.63 11.76 7.31
C THR A 109 4.13 10.35 7.50
N CYS A 110 3.72 9.73 6.38
CA CYS A 110 3.37 8.33 6.34
C CYS A 110 4.34 7.56 5.45
N SER A 111 4.54 6.27 5.73
CA SER A 111 5.31 5.38 4.88
C SER A 111 4.63 4.04 4.67
N TYR A 112 4.75 3.54 3.45
CA TYR A 112 4.15 2.29 3.02
C TYR A 112 5.21 1.35 2.46
N ARG A 113 5.36 0.18 3.07
CA ARG A 113 6.22 -0.89 2.58
C ARG A 113 5.51 -1.67 1.47
N MET A 114 6.08 -1.67 0.28
CA MET A 114 5.54 -2.40 -0.86
C MET A 114 5.81 -3.91 -0.72
N ARG A 115 4.80 -4.72 -1.04
CA ARG A 115 4.92 -6.19 -1.11
C ARG A 115 5.65 -6.64 -2.36
N ASN A 116 6.07 -7.90 -2.40
CA ASN A 116 6.79 -8.45 -3.55
C ASN A 116 5.89 -8.50 -4.79
N GLU A 117 4.64 -8.91 -4.62
CA GLU A 117 3.63 -9.01 -5.67
C GLU A 117 3.31 -7.65 -6.27
N GLU A 118 3.47 -6.59 -5.48
CA GLU A 118 3.20 -5.23 -5.94
C GLU A 118 4.32 -4.63 -6.77
N ARG A 119 5.51 -5.23 -6.71
CA ARG A 119 6.72 -4.77 -7.39
C ARG A 119 7.10 -5.64 -8.59
N LYS A 120 6.43 -6.78 -8.77
CA LYS A 120 6.79 -7.81 -9.75
C LYS A 120 6.79 -7.30 -11.21
N ASP A 121 5.91 -6.34 -11.52
CA ASP A 121 5.72 -5.81 -12.88
C ASP A 121 6.43 -4.45 -13.08
N LEU A 122 7.21 -4.00 -12.09
CA LEU A 122 7.94 -2.74 -12.17
C LEU A 122 9.27 -2.96 -12.89
N GLU A 123 9.50 -2.24 -13.98
CA GLU A 123 10.80 -2.18 -14.64
C GLU A 123 11.65 -1.05 -14.06
N TYR A 124 12.90 -1.35 -13.75
CA TYR A 124 13.85 -0.40 -13.17
C TYR A 124 14.93 -0.04 -14.19
N GLU A 125 15.50 1.16 -14.07
CA GLU A 125 16.68 1.51 -14.85
C GLU A 125 17.92 0.71 -14.45
N GLU A 126 18.88 0.60 -15.37
CA GLU A 126 20.11 -0.13 -15.12
C GLU A 126 20.86 0.45 -13.90
N HIS A 127 21.39 -0.41 -13.04
CA HIS A 127 22.11 -0.03 -11.81
C HIS A 127 21.24 0.67 -10.74
N THR A 128 19.93 0.40 -10.72
CA THR A 128 19.03 0.89 -9.66
C THR A 128 18.50 -0.26 -8.79
N GLU A 129 18.33 -0.01 -7.49
CA GLU A 129 17.70 -0.95 -6.55
C GLU A 129 16.16 -0.85 -6.63
N PRO A 130 15.42 -1.88 -6.19
CA PRO A 130 13.98 -1.80 -6.18
C PRO A 130 13.46 -0.75 -5.19
N ILE A 131 12.33 -0.11 -5.55
CA ILE A 131 11.60 0.73 -4.59
C ILE A 131 10.96 -0.22 -3.58
N LEU A 132 11.32 -0.06 -2.32
CA LEU A 132 10.78 -0.89 -1.24
C LEU A 132 9.68 -0.19 -0.45
N GLU A 133 9.69 1.13 -0.46
CA GLU A 133 8.84 1.94 0.40
C GLU A 133 8.41 3.21 -0.32
N ILE A 134 7.16 3.61 -0.10
CA ILE A 134 6.60 4.86 -0.60
C ILE A 134 6.36 5.75 0.60
N VAL A 135 6.95 6.94 0.59
CA VAL A 135 6.78 7.92 1.66
C VAL A 135 5.86 9.02 1.18
N TYR A 136 5.00 9.57 2.04
CA TYR A 136 4.08 10.62 1.64
C TYR A 136 3.67 11.55 2.78
N GLN A 137 3.24 12.76 2.40
CA GLN A 137 2.80 13.82 3.31
C GLN A 137 1.72 14.70 2.69
#